data_AF-A0A3G9DNP3-F1
#
_entry.id   AF-A0A3G9DNP3-F1
#
_cell.length_a   1.000
_cell.length_b   1.000
_cell.length_c   1.000
_cell.angle_alpha   90.00
_cell.angle_beta   90.00
_cell.angle_gamma   90.00
#
_symmetry.space_group_name_H-M   'P 1'
#
loop_
_entity.id
_entity.type
_entity.pdbx_description
1 polymer ?
#
loop_
_entity_poly.entity_id
_entity_poly.type
_entity_poly.pdbx_seq_one_letter_code
_entity_poly.pdbx_strand_id
1 'polypeptide(L)'
;MKIKILFLFLTGILLGCNSENMDVSMETNAPTQVLMLKVDYTTNAFEGGTIFGFPQKTDKFTIENKYVEPGDFGSVKLIYKELNQTLFEGTIHWMGLGKMTLPERLKPASSFEFVLTEDLRYPTGFENVFNPYNRELDYNKAWLSVQGLVKVREFLAANPNQKAKLFLYTPSVGVGDPKDWYWVIYLKK
;
A
#
# COMPACT_ATOMS: atom_id res chain seq x y z
N MET A 1 -28.94 15.16 64.84
CA MET A 1 -28.78 16.34 63.97
C MET A 1 -28.55 15.89 62.55
N LYS A 2 -29.44 16.30 61.64
CA LYS A 2 -29.30 16.20 60.20
C LYS A 2 -28.60 17.48 59.72
N ILE A 3 -27.71 17.38 58.74
CA ILE A 3 -27.72 18.20 57.51
C ILE A 3 -26.76 17.53 56.54
N LYS A 4 -27.32 17.13 55.40
CA LYS A 4 -26.62 16.60 54.24
C LYS A 4 -26.03 17.79 53.49
N ILE A 5 -24.73 17.78 53.21
CA ILE A 5 -24.13 18.73 52.27
C ILE A 5 -23.89 17.98 50.97
N LEU A 6 -24.75 18.30 50.02
CA LEU A 6 -24.72 17.94 48.61
C LEU A 6 -23.69 18.84 47.93
N PHE A 7 -22.58 18.29 47.44
CA PHE A 7 -21.72 18.97 46.48
C PHE A 7 -22.09 18.50 45.07
N LEU A 8 -22.57 19.46 44.29
CA LEU A 8 -23.00 19.36 42.90
C LEU A 8 -21.98 20.14 42.05
N PHE A 9 -21.80 19.71 40.78
CA PHE A 9 -21.00 20.32 39.71
C PHE A 9 -19.47 20.12 39.81
N LEU A 10 -18.73 19.74 38.76
CA LEU A 10 -18.90 20.01 37.34
C LEU A 10 -18.23 18.89 36.51
N THR A 11 -19.00 18.34 35.58
CA THR A 11 -18.57 17.42 34.52
C THR A 11 -17.67 18.13 33.51
N GLY A 12 -16.38 17.81 33.53
CA GLY A 12 -15.45 18.11 32.44
C GLY A 12 -15.35 16.91 31.50
N ILE A 13 -16.31 16.75 30.59
CA ILE A 13 -16.18 15.81 29.47
C ILE A 13 -15.25 16.47 28.45
N LEU A 14 -13.97 16.12 28.47
CA LEU A 14 -13.06 16.42 27.36
C LEU A 14 -13.35 15.45 26.23
N LEU A 15 -14.35 15.78 25.40
CA LEU A 15 -14.49 15.24 24.05
C LEU A 15 -13.38 15.83 23.18
N GLY A 16 -12.23 15.17 23.14
CA GLY A 16 -11.22 15.39 22.13
C GLY A 16 -11.45 14.44 20.95
N CYS A 17 -12.14 14.91 19.91
CA CYS A 17 -12.13 14.38 18.54
C CYS A 17 -11.96 15.63 17.65
N ASN A 18 -10.99 15.75 16.76
CA ASN A 18 -10.65 14.86 15.66
C ASN A 18 -9.13 14.87 15.43
N SER A 19 -8.47 13.73 15.55
CA SER A 19 -7.47 13.39 14.54
C SER A 19 -8.24 12.68 13.44
N GLU A 20 -8.16 13.21 12.22
CA GLU A 20 -8.60 12.55 10.99
C GLU A 20 -7.79 11.26 10.78
N ASN A 21 -8.03 10.27 11.63
CA ASN A 21 -7.81 8.89 11.26
C ASN A 21 -9.01 8.55 10.39
N MET A 22 -8.92 8.90 9.11
CA MET A 22 -9.73 8.23 8.11
C MET A 22 -9.37 6.75 8.26
N ASP A 23 -10.20 6.03 9.00
CA ASP A 23 -10.25 4.58 8.94
C ASP A 23 -10.25 4.26 7.45
N VAL A 24 -9.15 3.70 6.98
CA VAL A 24 -9.11 3.00 5.70
C VAL A 24 -10.02 1.80 5.91
N SER A 25 -11.32 2.03 5.79
CA SER A 25 -12.30 0.97 5.85
C SER A 25 -11.98 0.07 4.66
N MET A 26 -11.74 -1.22 4.94
CA MET A 26 -11.76 -2.26 3.93
C MET A 26 -13.20 -2.46 3.46
N GLU A 27 -13.84 -1.39 2.97
CA GLU A 27 -15.15 -1.45 2.36
C GLU A 27 -15.00 -2.11 1.00
N THR A 28 -15.44 -3.36 0.93
CA THR A 28 -15.44 -4.17 -0.28
C THR A 28 -16.32 -3.58 -1.40
N ASN A 29 -17.10 -2.53 -1.12
CA ASN A 29 -18.01 -1.87 -2.05
C ASN A 29 -17.73 -0.38 -2.27
N ALA A 30 -16.54 0.11 -1.87
CA ALA A 30 -16.20 1.52 -2.06
C ALA A 30 -16.20 1.92 -3.57
N PRO A 31 -16.65 3.13 -3.94
CA PRO A 31 -16.69 3.59 -5.32
C PRO A 31 -15.36 3.60 -6.08
N THR A 32 -14.24 3.83 -5.37
CA THR A 32 -12.89 3.59 -5.90
C THR A 32 -12.19 2.60 -5.00
N GLN A 33 -11.55 1.59 -5.59
CA GLN A 33 -10.72 0.64 -4.86
C GLN A 33 -9.30 0.59 -5.45
N VAL A 34 -8.30 0.47 -4.58
CA VAL A 34 -6.91 0.25 -4.98
C VAL A 34 -6.40 -1.02 -4.33
N LEU A 35 -6.04 -2.01 -5.14
CA LEU A 35 -5.37 -3.22 -4.70
C LEU A 35 -3.88 -2.92 -4.56
N MET A 36 -3.29 -3.31 -3.45
CA MET A 36 -1.85 -3.29 -3.20
C MET A 36 -1.37 -4.70 -2.90
N LEU A 37 -0.30 -5.14 -3.57
CA LEU A 37 0.31 -6.45 -3.39
C LEU A 37 1.79 -6.30 -3.11
N LYS A 38 2.32 -7.20 -2.27
CA LYS A 38 3.73 -7.29 -1.90
C LYS A 38 4.30 -8.61 -2.45
N VAL A 39 5.43 -8.53 -3.15
CA VAL A 39 6.13 -9.69 -3.72
C VAL A 39 7.60 -9.58 -3.36
N ASP A 40 8.15 -10.64 -2.77
CA ASP A 40 9.57 -10.71 -2.42
C ASP A 40 10.46 -10.52 -3.66
N TYR A 41 11.50 -9.69 -3.55
CA TYR A 41 12.32 -9.33 -4.71
C TYR A 41 13.16 -10.50 -5.24
N THR A 42 13.66 -11.36 -4.35
CA THR A 42 14.64 -12.39 -4.70
C THR A 42 13.98 -13.69 -5.17
N THR A 43 12.95 -14.12 -4.45
CA THR A 43 12.21 -15.37 -4.67
C THR A 43 11.02 -15.17 -5.59
N ASN A 44 10.56 -13.94 -5.77
CA ASN A 44 9.28 -13.62 -6.41
C ASN A 44 8.08 -14.27 -5.71
N ALA A 45 8.19 -14.66 -4.44
CA ALA A 45 7.05 -15.17 -3.71
C ALA A 45 6.04 -14.05 -3.44
N PHE A 46 4.76 -14.30 -3.73
CA PHE A 46 3.69 -13.41 -3.28
C PHE A 46 3.57 -13.51 -1.76
N GLU A 47 3.70 -12.38 -1.06
CA GLU A 47 3.74 -12.35 0.41
C GLU A 47 2.41 -11.93 1.03
N GLY A 48 1.62 -11.14 0.31
CA GLY A 48 0.32 -10.65 0.78
C GLY A 48 -0.09 -9.32 0.16
N GLY A 49 -1.21 -8.79 0.61
CA GLY A 49 -1.74 -7.53 0.06
C GLY A 49 -2.87 -6.93 0.88
N THR A 50 -3.38 -5.81 0.40
CA THR A 50 -4.55 -5.13 0.98
C THR A 50 -5.35 -4.43 -0.13
N ILE A 51 -6.59 -4.05 0.18
CA ILE A 51 -7.43 -3.23 -0.69
C ILE A 51 -7.78 -1.96 0.07
N PHE A 52 -7.41 -0.81 -0.48
CA PHE A 52 -7.86 0.49 -0.02
C PHE A 52 -9.22 0.81 -0.66
N GLY A 53 -10.23 1.08 0.16
CA GLY A 53 -11.52 1.59 -0.32
C GLY A 53 -11.60 3.10 -0.12
N PHE A 54 -12.07 3.83 -1.14
CA PHE A 54 -12.29 5.27 -1.06
C PHE A 54 -13.74 5.63 -1.42
N PRO A 55 -14.41 6.47 -0.61
CA PRO A 55 -15.82 6.83 -0.84
C PRO A 55 -16.00 7.74 -2.07
N GLN A 56 -14.94 8.44 -2.52
CA GLN A 56 -14.99 9.27 -3.72
C GLN A 56 -14.67 8.44 -4.96
N LYS A 57 -15.52 8.53 -5.98
CA LYS A 57 -15.21 8.01 -7.32
C LYS A 57 -14.16 8.89 -7.99
N THR A 58 -13.19 8.27 -8.63
CA THR A 58 -12.19 8.96 -9.46
C THR A 58 -12.09 8.27 -10.81
N ASP A 59 -11.74 9.00 -11.86
CA ASP A 59 -11.49 8.40 -13.18
C ASP A 59 -10.01 8.06 -13.35
N LYS A 60 -9.13 8.96 -12.90
CA LYS A 60 -7.67 8.79 -12.99
C LYS A 60 -7.11 8.03 -11.80
N PHE A 61 -5.90 7.49 -12.01
CA PHE A 61 -5.08 6.89 -10.97
C PHE A 61 -3.65 7.39 -11.16
N THR A 62 -3.26 8.37 -10.37
CA THR A 62 -1.89 8.90 -10.38
C THR A 62 -1.28 8.69 -9.01
N ILE A 63 -0.12 8.03 -8.98
CA ILE A 63 0.67 7.89 -7.76
C ILE A 63 1.82 8.88 -7.82
N GLU A 64 1.87 9.79 -6.87
CA GLU A 64 3.03 10.65 -6.63
C GLU A 64 3.85 10.07 -5.50
N ASN A 65 5.15 10.37 -5.49
CA ASN A 65 6.05 9.98 -4.41
C ASN A 65 6.59 11.22 -3.68
N LYS A 66 6.80 11.08 -2.37
CA LYS A 66 7.65 11.97 -1.58
C LYS A 66 8.81 11.12 -1.08
N TYR A 67 10.01 11.46 -1.52
CA TYR A 67 11.24 10.74 -1.21
C TYR A 67 12.18 11.62 -0.40
N VAL A 68 12.67 11.06 0.70
CA VAL A 68 13.78 11.61 1.48
C VAL A 68 14.95 10.66 1.29
N GLU A 69 15.97 11.12 0.56
CA GLU A 69 17.17 10.31 0.32
C GLU A 69 17.90 10.02 1.65
N PRO A 70 18.27 8.76 1.91
CA PRO A 70 18.96 8.40 3.14
C PRO A 70 20.40 8.90 3.16
N GLY A 71 20.73 9.74 4.16
CA GLY A 71 22.09 9.85 4.69
C GLY A 71 22.34 8.67 5.64
N ASP A 72 21.80 8.78 6.86
CA ASP A 72 21.62 7.63 7.77
C ASP A 72 20.18 7.09 7.70
N PHE A 73 19.21 8.01 7.59
CA PHE A 73 17.78 7.75 7.56
C PHE A 73 17.14 8.47 6.37
N GLY A 74 16.23 7.78 5.70
CA GLY A 74 15.41 8.27 4.61
C GLY A 74 14.02 7.66 4.67
N SER A 75 13.19 8.00 3.69
CA SER A 75 11.83 7.46 3.58
C SER A 75 11.26 7.63 2.20
N VAL A 76 10.26 6.80 1.88
CA VAL A 76 9.42 6.98 0.69
C VAL A 76 7.96 6.91 1.09
N LYS A 77 7.16 7.84 0.57
CA LYS A 77 5.71 7.87 0.70
C LYS A 77 5.09 7.89 -0.68
N LEU A 78 4.12 7.01 -0.93
CA LEU A 78 3.32 7.00 -2.16
C LEU A 78 1.92 7.52 -1.87
N ILE A 79 1.49 8.47 -2.70
CA ILE A 79 0.26 9.22 -2.50
C ILE A 79 -0.62 9.06 -3.74
N TYR A 80 -1.86 8.62 -3.53
CA TYR A 80 -2.90 8.72 -4.54
C TYR A 80 -3.26 10.19 -4.72
N LYS A 81 -2.74 10.81 -5.78
CA LYS A 81 -2.81 12.25 -6.05
C LYS A 81 -4.25 12.77 -6.04
N GLU A 82 -5.16 12.11 -6.73
CA GLU A 82 -6.54 12.55 -6.93
C GLU A 82 -7.32 12.66 -5.62
N LEU A 83 -6.93 11.90 -4.59
CA LEU A 83 -7.59 11.87 -3.28
C LEU A 83 -6.72 12.44 -2.15
N ASN A 84 -5.46 12.77 -2.44
CA ASN A 84 -4.43 13.11 -1.46
C ASN A 84 -4.33 12.07 -0.32
N GLN A 85 -4.47 10.78 -0.65
CA GLN A 85 -4.43 9.68 0.31
C GLN A 85 -3.12 8.91 0.22
N THR A 86 -2.54 8.55 1.37
CA THR A 86 -1.30 7.76 1.39
C THR A 86 -1.60 6.29 1.15
N LEU A 87 -0.95 5.68 0.16
CA LEU A 87 -1.07 4.25 -0.17
C LEU A 87 0.08 3.43 0.41
N PHE A 88 1.23 4.07 0.64
CA PHE A 88 2.40 3.44 1.23
C PHE A 88 3.27 4.46 1.93
N GLU A 89 3.86 4.06 3.05
CA GLU A 89 4.94 4.78 3.70
C GLU A 89 5.94 3.76 4.23
N GLY A 90 7.22 4.00 3.98
CA GLY A 90 8.29 3.15 4.48
C GLY A 90 9.56 3.94 4.75
N THR A 91 10.28 3.56 5.81
CA THR A 91 11.58 4.15 6.17
C THR A 91 12.71 3.45 5.43
N ILE A 92 13.84 4.12 5.23
CA ILE A 92 15.02 3.57 4.58
C ILE A 92 16.21 3.88 5.47
N HIS A 93 16.96 2.87 5.91
CA HIS A 93 18.10 3.06 6.79
C HIS A 93 19.39 2.64 6.07
N TRP A 94 20.47 3.42 6.22
CA TRP A 94 21.76 3.07 5.60
C TRP A 94 22.46 1.92 6.34
N MET A 95 22.55 2.02 7.67
CA MET A 95 23.06 0.98 8.56
C MET A 95 21.92 0.39 9.38
N GLY A 96 21.10 -0.43 8.73
CA GLY A 96 19.99 -1.13 9.38
C GLY A 96 18.87 -1.48 8.42
N LEU A 97 17.77 -1.96 8.98
CA LEU A 97 16.58 -2.32 8.24
C LEU A 97 15.49 -1.27 8.49
N GLY A 98 15.14 -0.52 7.45
CA GLY A 98 13.92 0.26 7.42
C GLY A 98 12.67 -0.63 7.44
N LYS A 99 11.49 -0.02 7.50
CA LYS A 99 10.23 -0.78 7.51
C LYS A 99 9.11 -0.04 6.81
N MET A 100 8.18 -0.80 6.25
CA MET A 100 6.86 -0.29 5.88
C MET A 100 6.11 0.11 7.16
N THR A 101 5.71 1.36 7.25
CA THR A 101 4.87 1.91 8.32
C THR A 101 3.42 2.02 7.88
N LEU A 102 3.15 2.15 6.57
CA LEU A 102 1.82 2.08 6.01
C LEU A 102 1.81 1.22 4.72
N PRO A 103 0.84 0.31 4.56
CA PRO A 103 -0.11 -0.15 5.58
C PRO A 103 0.60 -0.89 6.71
N GLU A 104 0.09 -0.81 7.94
CA GLU A 104 0.72 -1.45 9.11
C GLU A 104 0.77 -2.97 9.00
N ARG A 105 -0.25 -3.56 8.34
CA ARG A 105 -0.38 -5.00 8.14
C ARG A 105 -0.98 -5.29 6.77
N LEU A 106 -0.54 -6.39 6.18
CA LEU A 106 -1.13 -6.96 4.97
C LEU A 106 -1.88 -8.24 5.33
N LYS A 107 -2.92 -8.56 4.54
CA LYS A 107 -3.46 -9.91 4.58
C LYS A 107 -2.42 -10.86 3.97
N PRO A 108 -2.16 -12.04 4.59
CA PRO A 108 -1.13 -12.96 4.12
C PRO A 108 -1.50 -13.56 2.76
N ALA A 109 -0.51 -14.02 2.00
CA ALA A 109 -0.73 -14.64 0.69
C ALA A 109 -1.78 -15.75 0.68
N SER A 110 -1.83 -16.58 1.73
CA SER A 110 -2.81 -17.66 1.91
C SER A 110 -4.27 -17.21 2.01
N SER A 111 -4.52 -15.91 2.23
CA SER A 111 -5.88 -15.34 2.24
C SER A 111 -6.38 -14.91 0.87
N PHE A 112 -5.56 -15.04 -0.18
CA PHE A 112 -5.95 -14.73 -1.55
C PHE A 112 -6.14 -16.00 -2.36
N GLU A 113 -7.23 -16.05 -3.10
CA GLU A 113 -7.53 -17.14 -4.01
C GLU A 113 -6.80 -16.96 -5.36
N PHE A 114 -6.42 -18.08 -5.95
CA PHE A 114 -5.88 -18.16 -7.30
C PHE A 114 -6.90 -18.74 -8.26
N VAL A 115 -6.90 -18.27 -9.50
CA VAL A 115 -7.67 -18.90 -10.57
C VAL A 115 -7.11 -20.29 -10.87
N LEU A 116 -7.97 -21.18 -11.35
CA LEU A 116 -7.60 -22.53 -11.76
C LEU A 116 -7.11 -22.60 -13.22
N THR A 117 -7.13 -21.47 -13.94
CA THR A 117 -6.73 -21.40 -15.35
C THR A 117 -5.22 -21.17 -15.48
N GLU A 118 -4.65 -21.70 -16.56
CA GLU A 118 -3.23 -21.52 -16.89
C GLU A 118 -2.97 -20.29 -17.77
N ASP A 119 -4.02 -19.51 -18.10
CA ASP A 119 -3.89 -18.33 -18.96
C ASP A 119 -3.14 -17.21 -18.23
N LEU A 120 -2.23 -16.55 -18.95
CA LEU A 120 -1.58 -15.34 -18.45
C LEU A 120 -2.45 -14.12 -18.71
N ARG A 121 -2.58 -13.25 -17.71
CA ARG A 121 -3.18 -11.93 -17.86
C ARG A 121 -2.19 -10.85 -17.50
N TYR A 122 -2.13 -9.87 -18.38
CA TYR A 122 -1.29 -8.70 -18.25
C TYR A 122 -2.14 -7.43 -18.26
N PRO A 123 -1.72 -6.38 -17.54
CA PRO A 123 -2.20 -5.03 -17.80
C PRO A 123 -1.74 -4.58 -19.21
N THR A 124 -2.18 -3.40 -19.66
CA THR A 124 -1.69 -2.82 -20.92
C THR A 124 -0.21 -2.44 -20.89
N GLY A 125 0.39 -2.41 -19.70
CA GLY A 125 1.81 -2.22 -19.47
C GLY A 125 2.13 -1.99 -18.00
N PHE A 126 3.39 -1.67 -17.74
CA PHE A 126 3.88 -1.31 -16.40
C PHE A 126 4.20 0.17 -16.34
N GLU A 127 3.94 0.77 -15.18
CA GLU A 127 4.33 2.13 -14.85
C GLU A 127 5.17 2.11 -13.57
N ASN A 128 6.38 2.63 -13.67
CA ASN A 128 7.26 2.78 -12.52
C ASN A 128 6.89 4.05 -11.75
N VAL A 129 6.45 3.91 -10.51
CA VAL A 129 6.04 5.06 -9.69
C VAL A 129 7.17 5.61 -8.81
N PHE A 130 8.26 4.86 -8.66
CA PHE A 130 9.43 5.28 -7.89
C PHE A 130 10.68 4.45 -8.22
N ASN A 131 11.71 5.12 -8.77
CA ASN A 131 13.02 4.54 -9.06
C ASN A 131 14.09 5.63 -9.06
N PRO A 132 14.49 6.14 -7.87
CA PRO A 132 15.31 7.33 -7.74
C PRO A 132 16.71 7.16 -8.34
N TYR A 133 17.18 5.91 -8.47
CA TYR A 133 18.50 5.58 -9.00
C TYR A 133 18.47 5.09 -10.45
N ASN A 134 17.33 5.26 -11.14
CA ASN A 134 17.13 4.85 -12.54
C ASN A 134 17.64 3.42 -12.85
N ARG A 135 17.39 2.48 -11.94
CA ARG A 135 17.77 1.08 -12.09
C ARG A 135 17.00 0.45 -13.26
N GLU A 136 17.64 -0.47 -13.96
CA GLU A 136 16.94 -1.38 -14.85
C GLU A 136 16.16 -2.39 -14.00
N LEU A 137 14.84 -2.39 -14.16
CA LEU A 137 13.91 -3.14 -13.32
C LEU A 137 13.10 -4.11 -14.19
N ASP A 138 13.16 -5.40 -13.88
CA ASP A 138 12.33 -6.42 -14.52
C ASP A 138 11.07 -6.68 -13.69
N TYR A 139 9.94 -6.14 -14.18
CA TYR A 139 8.64 -6.28 -13.54
C TYR A 139 7.97 -7.64 -13.79
N ASN A 140 8.42 -8.41 -14.79
CA ASN A 140 7.68 -9.57 -15.25
C ASN A 140 7.64 -10.68 -14.21
N LYS A 141 8.76 -10.97 -13.54
CA LYS A 141 8.81 -12.04 -12.54
C LYS A 141 7.88 -11.75 -11.36
N ALA A 142 7.90 -10.53 -10.86
CA ALA A 142 7.00 -10.09 -9.80
C ALA A 142 5.53 -10.16 -10.24
N TRP A 143 5.24 -9.72 -11.47
CA TRP A 143 3.90 -9.77 -12.03
C TRP A 143 3.38 -11.21 -12.19
N LEU A 144 4.20 -12.12 -12.71
CA LEU A 144 3.84 -13.53 -12.91
C LEU A 144 3.39 -14.22 -11.61
N SER A 145 3.95 -13.81 -10.47
CA SER A 145 3.58 -14.34 -9.16
C SER A 145 2.21 -13.91 -8.66
N VAL A 146 1.66 -12.80 -9.17
CA VAL A 146 0.38 -12.25 -8.72
C VAL A 146 -0.71 -12.27 -9.79
N GLN A 147 -0.34 -12.43 -11.06
CA GLN A 147 -1.27 -12.35 -12.18
C GLN A 147 -2.39 -13.41 -12.06
N GLY A 148 -2.14 -14.55 -11.42
CA GLY A 148 -3.13 -15.61 -11.19
C GLY A 148 -4.10 -15.35 -10.04
N LEU A 149 -3.94 -14.28 -9.27
CA LEU A 149 -4.84 -13.97 -8.15
C LEU A 149 -6.23 -13.58 -8.68
N VAL A 150 -7.29 -14.15 -8.10
CA VAL A 150 -8.69 -13.81 -8.44
C VAL A 150 -8.91 -12.30 -8.33
N LYS A 151 -8.37 -11.66 -7.29
CA LYS A 151 -8.46 -10.20 -7.10
C LYS A 151 -7.69 -9.40 -8.16
N VAL A 152 -6.55 -9.88 -8.63
CA VAL A 152 -5.85 -9.21 -9.73
C VAL A 152 -6.69 -9.26 -11.00
N ARG A 153 -7.29 -10.42 -11.32
CA ARG A 153 -8.17 -10.58 -12.48
C ARG A 153 -9.41 -9.69 -12.39
N GLU A 154 -10.02 -9.59 -11.21
CA GLU A 154 -11.16 -8.71 -10.95
C GLU A 154 -10.82 -7.24 -11.22
N PHE A 155 -9.67 -6.77 -10.72
CA PHE A 155 -9.23 -5.38 -10.90
C PHE A 155 -8.89 -5.07 -12.37
N LEU A 156 -8.22 -5.99 -13.06
CA LEU A 156 -7.96 -5.85 -14.50
C LEU A 156 -9.26 -5.85 -15.32
N ALA A 157 -10.22 -6.70 -15.01
CA ALA A 157 -11.49 -6.75 -15.73
C ALA A 157 -12.31 -5.46 -15.54
N ALA A 158 -12.29 -4.88 -14.33
CA ALA A 158 -13.00 -3.63 -14.05
C ALA A 158 -12.37 -2.40 -14.71
N ASN A 159 -11.05 -2.44 -14.96
CA ASN A 159 -10.33 -1.37 -15.65
C ASN A 159 -9.30 -1.98 -16.64
N PRO A 160 -9.77 -2.41 -17.83
CA PRO A 160 -9.00 -3.26 -18.76
C PRO A 160 -7.85 -2.54 -19.47
N ASN A 161 -7.89 -1.20 -19.52
CA ASN A 161 -6.87 -0.40 -20.19
C ASN A 161 -5.78 0.09 -19.25
N GLN A 162 -5.83 -0.26 -17.97
CA GLN A 162 -4.86 0.22 -16.98
C GLN A 162 -3.47 -0.39 -17.18
N LYS A 163 -2.47 0.41 -16.82
CA LYS A 163 -1.13 -0.09 -16.50
C LYS A 163 -1.09 -0.51 -15.03
N ALA A 164 -0.38 -1.59 -14.71
CA ALA A 164 -0.04 -1.85 -13.31
C ALA A 164 1.03 -0.84 -12.88
N LYS A 165 0.86 -0.26 -11.69
CA LYS A 165 1.84 0.68 -11.10
C LYS A 165 2.71 -0.08 -10.12
N LEU A 166 4.03 -0.03 -10.29
CA LEU A 166 4.98 -0.79 -9.50
C LEU A 166 6.13 0.08 -9.00
N PHE A 167 6.69 -0.29 -7.86
CA PHE A 167 8.02 0.15 -7.46
C PHE A 167 8.74 -0.92 -6.65
N LEU A 168 10.08 -0.84 -6.65
CA LEU A 168 10.93 -1.66 -5.81
C LEU A 168 11.23 -0.88 -4.53
N TYR A 169 10.81 -1.42 -3.39
CA TYR A 169 11.15 -0.84 -2.09
C TYR A 169 12.41 -1.49 -1.54
N THR A 170 13.39 -0.64 -1.20
CA THR A 170 14.69 -1.04 -0.66
C THR A 170 14.86 -0.45 0.74
N PRO A 171 14.41 -1.13 1.82
CA PRO A 171 14.42 -0.58 3.18
C PRO A 171 15.83 -0.40 3.76
N SER A 172 16.83 -1.02 3.15
CA SER A 172 18.25 -0.87 3.48
C SER A 172 19.03 -0.42 2.26
N VAL A 173 19.89 0.60 2.39
CA VAL A 173 20.80 1.06 1.32
C VAL A 173 22.28 0.89 1.72
N GLY A 174 23.24 1.18 0.84
CA GLY A 174 24.67 0.97 1.13
C GLY A 174 25.10 -0.49 0.99
N VAL A 175 25.37 -1.17 2.11
CA VAL A 175 25.65 -2.62 2.13
C VAL A 175 24.39 -3.46 1.86
N GLY A 176 23.20 -2.84 1.98
CA GLY A 176 21.86 -3.45 2.01
C GLY A 176 21.67 -4.80 1.31
N ASP A 177 20.92 -5.70 1.94
CA ASP A 177 20.67 -7.06 1.45
C ASP A 177 19.44 -7.07 0.52
N PRO A 178 19.58 -7.48 -0.76
CA PRO A 178 18.44 -7.66 -1.65
C PRO A 178 17.32 -8.57 -1.10
N LYS A 179 17.61 -9.44 -0.12
CA LYS A 179 16.62 -10.27 0.57
C LYS A 179 15.60 -9.47 1.38
N ASP A 180 15.94 -8.23 1.75
CA ASP A 180 15.01 -7.35 2.47
C ASP A 180 14.15 -6.52 1.52
N TRP A 181 14.40 -6.61 0.20
CA TRP A 181 13.70 -5.82 -0.81
C TRP A 181 12.44 -6.53 -1.28
N TYR A 182 11.46 -5.74 -1.71
CA TYR A 182 10.25 -6.30 -2.27
C TYR A 182 9.59 -5.32 -3.25
N TRP A 183 8.88 -5.91 -4.19
CA TRP A 183 8.00 -5.18 -5.09
C TRP A 183 6.71 -4.83 -4.38
N VAL A 184 6.22 -3.63 -4.69
CA VAL A 184 4.84 -3.24 -4.39
C VAL A 184 4.14 -2.97 -5.70
N ILE A 185 2.96 -3.58 -5.86
CA ILE A 185 2.18 -3.56 -7.10
C ILE A 185 0.80 -2.97 -6.79
N TYR A 186 0.34 -2.03 -7.62
CA TYR A 186 -0.96 -1.41 -7.52
C TYR A 186 -1.81 -1.59 -8.78
N LEU A 187 -3.10 -1.84 -8.55
CA LEU A 187 -4.16 -1.80 -9.55
C LEU A 187 -5.35 -1.02 -8.99
N LYS A 188 -6.08 -0.33 -9.86
CA LYS A 188 -7.30 0.39 -9.50
C LYS A 188 -8.52 -0.28 -10.11
N LYS A 189 -9.59 -0.32 -9.32
CA LYS A 189 -10.95 -0.66 -9.73
C LYS A 189 -11.88 0.53 -9.45
#